data_AF-A0A4R8QI42-F1
#
_entry.id   AF-A0A4R8QI42-F1
#
_cell.length_a   1.000
_cell.length_b   1.000
_cell.length_c   1.000
_cell.angle_alpha   90.00
_cell.angle_beta   90.00
_cell.angle_gamma   90.00
#
_symmetry.space_group_name_H-M   'P 1'
#
loop_
_entity.id
_entity.type
_entity.pdbx_description
1 polymer ?
#
loop_
_entity_poly.entity_id
_entity_poly.type
_entity_poly.pdbx_seq_one_letter_code
_entity_poly.pdbx_strand_id
1 'polypeptide(L)'
;MHIAQLIFQHNDLVVSEDDCRNKYVARQLFRRLARQGRLSTFGFAEDNWSSQSSKFPDLATCPAPSGSDSFRLWGDDFRAGNILLTEADDIAALIDWEYAYVAPTQFILDPPWWLLLETAEMWSSSGVDDWKETYDMRLKTWLAALERAEEDFTEPSGLPAPLSTDVRESWETGALLPELRGQ
;
A
#
# COMPACT_ATOMS: atom_id res chain seq x y z
N MET A 1 -16.13 -0.03 2.56
CA MET A 1 -16.63 1.35 2.83
C MET A 1 -17.95 1.30 3.60
N HIS A 2 -17.87 1.23 4.93
CA HIS A 2 -19.05 1.06 5.77
C HIS A 2 -19.67 2.41 6.13
N ILE A 3 -20.41 3.02 5.21
CA ILE A 3 -21.25 4.20 5.54
C ILE A 3 -22.25 3.84 6.65
N ALA A 4 -22.67 2.58 6.72
CA ALA A 4 -23.49 2.02 7.79
C ALA A 4 -22.85 2.14 9.19
N GLN A 5 -21.51 2.17 9.32
CA GLN A 5 -20.86 2.36 10.63
C GLN A 5 -21.21 3.72 11.25
N LEU A 6 -21.51 4.75 10.45
CA LEU A 6 -22.00 6.03 10.98
C LEU A 6 -23.35 5.92 11.69
N ILE A 7 -24.12 4.86 11.40
CA ILE A 7 -25.43 4.62 12.00
C ILE A 7 -25.31 3.66 13.20
N PHE A 8 -24.45 2.65 13.09
CA PHE A 8 -24.42 1.53 14.04
C PHE A 8 -23.29 1.59 15.09
N GLN A 9 -22.25 2.41 14.88
CA GLN A 9 -21.14 2.51 15.81
C GLN A 9 -21.42 3.66 16.79
N HIS A 10 -21.91 3.31 17.98
CA HIS A 10 -22.46 4.27 18.95
C HIS A 10 -21.41 4.95 19.85
N ASN A 11 -20.21 4.38 20.00
CA ASN A 11 -19.19 4.90 20.91
C ASN A 11 -17.99 5.45 20.15
N ASP A 12 -17.52 6.63 20.54
CA ASP A 12 -16.25 7.27 20.14
C ASP A 12 -16.02 7.46 18.63
N LEU A 13 -17.07 7.31 17.82
CA LEU A 13 -16.97 7.46 16.37
C LEU A 13 -16.79 8.93 15.94
N VAL A 14 -17.28 9.86 16.76
CA VAL A 14 -17.37 11.28 16.43
C VAL A 14 -17.15 12.14 17.66
N VAL A 15 -16.26 13.11 17.55
CA VAL A 15 -15.86 14.00 18.66
C VAL A 15 -16.69 15.29 18.68
N SER A 16 -17.24 15.69 17.53
CA SER A 16 -18.09 16.88 17.37
C SER A 16 -19.02 16.77 16.15
N GLU A 17 -19.95 17.72 15.99
CA GLU A 17 -20.79 17.82 14.79
C GLU A 17 -19.94 18.04 13.52
N ASP A 18 -18.93 18.90 13.60
CA ASP A 18 -18.04 19.19 12.48
C ASP A 18 -17.21 17.95 12.08
N ASP A 19 -16.70 17.21 13.08
CA ASP A 19 -16.03 15.93 12.84
C ASP A 19 -16.97 14.93 12.14
N CYS A 20 -18.25 14.87 12.56
CA CYS A 20 -19.26 14.04 11.93
C CYS A 20 -19.48 14.40 10.46
N ARG A 21 -19.66 15.70 10.21
CA ARG A 21 -19.87 16.23 8.86
C ARG A 21 -18.68 15.93 7.96
N ASN A 22 -17.45 16.17 8.44
CA ASN A 22 -16.22 15.88 7.70
C ASN A 22 -16.10 14.39 7.38
N LYS A 23 -16.29 13.52 8.39
CA LYS A 23 -16.29 12.06 8.25
C LYS A 23 -17.34 11.56 7.26
N TYR A 24 -18.53 12.15 7.24
CA TYR A 24 -19.58 11.81 6.29
C TYR A 24 -19.22 12.26 4.87
N VAL A 25 -18.80 13.51 4.70
CA VAL A 25 -18.42 14.07 3.38
C VAL A 25 -17.25 13.28 2.78
N ALA A 26 -16.20 13.01 3.55
CA ALA A 26 -15.05 12.21 3.12
C ALA A 26 -15.49 10.82 2.61
N ARG A 27 -16.36 10.13 3.36
CA ARG A 27 -16.94 8.84 2.93
C ARG A 27 -17.76 8.98 1.64
N GLN A 28 -18.58 10.02 1.49
CA GLN A 28 -19.34 10.20 0.24
C GLN A 28 -18.43 10.47 -0.96
N LEU A 29 -17.38 11.27 -0.79
CA LEU A 29 -16.38 11.53 -1.82
C LEU A 29 -15.64 10.24 -2.21
N PHE A 30 -15.13 9.49 -1.22
CA PHE A 30 -14.46 8.23 -1.47
C PHE A 30 -15.39 7.21 -2.17
N ARG A 31 -16.66 7.12 -1.74
CA ARG A 31 -17.66 6.26 -2.40
C ARG A 31 -17.87 6.67 -3.85
N ARG A 32 -17.94 7.97 -4.13
CA ARG A 32 -18.11 8.50 -5.49
C ARG A 32 -16.91 8.13 -6.35
N LEU A 33 -15.69 8.34 -5.87
CA LEU A 33 -14.46 7.97 -6.58
C LEU A 33 -14.39 6.46 -6.84
N ALA A 34 -14.70 5.64 -5.84
CA ALA A 34 -14.77 4.18 -5.97
C ALA A 34 -15.79 3.77 -7.05
N ARG A 35 -17.01 4.34 -7.02
CA ARG A 35 -18.05 4.07 -8.02
C ARG A 35 -17.67 4.48 -9.43
N GLN A 36 -16.77 5.47 -9.57
CA GLN A 36 -16.27 5.94 -10.85
C GLN A 36 -15.04 5.15 -11.32
N GLY A 37 -14.56 4.15 -10.56
CA GLY A 37 -13.33 3.42 -10.87
C GLY A 37 -12.07 4.27 -10.76
N ARG A 38 -12.15 5.43 -10.11
CA ARG A 38 -11.03 6.39 -10.04
C ARG A 38 -9.95 5.98 -9.04
N LEU A 39 -10.33 5.25 -8.00
CA LEU A 39 -9.38 4.76 -6.99
C LEU A 39 -8.45 3.68 -7.53
N SER A 40 -8.86 2.91 -8.55
CA SER A 40 -8.03 1.86 -9.14
C SER A 40 -6.97 2.38 -10.11
N THR A 41 -7.10 3.64 -10.56
CA THR A 41 -6.12 4.27 -11.45
C THR A 41 -5.33 5.37 -10.75
N PHE A 42 -5.57 5.62 -9.46
CA PHE A 42 -4.85 6.63 -8.70
C PHE A 42 -3.37 6.27 -8.61
N GLY A 43 -2.47 7.20 -8.94
CA GLY A 43 -1.03 6.97 -8.92
C GLY A 43 -0.48 6.12 -10.08
N PHE A 44 -1.30 5.76 -11.07
CA PHE A 44 -0.87 5.08 -12.31
C PHE A 44 -0.89 6.03 -13.51
N ALA A 45 -0.38 5.58 -14.66
CA ALA A 45 -0.37 6.35 -15.91
C ALA A 45 -1.77 6.86 -16.34
N GLU A 46 -2.84 6.15 -15.96
CA GLU A 46 -4.23 6.52 -16.23
C GLU A 46 -4.83 7.51 -15.22
N ASP A 47 -4.07 7.94 -14.20
CA ASP A 47 -4.51 8.98 -13.27
C ASP A 47 -4.60 10.33 -13.99
N ASN A 48 -5.81 10.74 -14.37
CA ASN A 48 -6.08 12.04 -14.99
C ASN A 48 -6.97 12.95 -14.13
N TRP A 49 -7.23 12.58 -12.87
CA TRP A 49 -8.23 13.25 -12.04
C TRP A 49 -7.67 13.73 -10.71
N SER A 50 -6.56 13.17 -10.24
CA SER A 50 -5.99 13.55 -8.96
C SER A 50 -5.18 14.85 -9.04
N SER A 51 -4.93 15.45 -7.88
CA SER A 51 -4.00 16.57 -7.78
C SER A 51 -2.55 16.14 -8.08
N GLN A 52 -2.23 14.87 -7.88
CA GLN A 52 -0.87 14.34 -8.08
C GLN A 52 -0.53 14.30 -9.56
N SER A 53 -1.42 13.76 -10.41
CA SER A 53 -1.19 13.73 -11.85
C SER A 53 -1.10 15.11 -12.48
N SER A 54 -1.83 16.08 -11.95
CA SER A 54 -1.72 17.48 -12.40
C SER A 54 -0.38 18.14 -12.03
N LYS A 55 0.21 17.76 -10.89
CA LYS A 55 1.46 18.34 -10.38
C LYS A 55 2.70 17.63 -10.91
N PHE A 56 2.57 16.34 -11.21
CA PHE A 56 3.68 15.47 -11.58
C PHE A 56 3.27 14.52 -12.72
N PRO A 57 3.08 15.04 -13.94
CA PRO A 57 2.53 14.26 -15.06
C PRO A 57 3.46 13.13 -15.53
N ASP A 58 4.77 13.24 -15.31
CA ASP A 58 5.77 12.27 -15.77
C ASP A 58 6.18 11.24 -14.70
N LEU A 59 5.48 11.23 -13.56
CA LEU A 59 5.91 10.50 -12.37
C LEU A 59 5.39 9.05 -12.35
N ALA A 60 4.16 8.84 -12.83
CA ALA A 60 3.55 7.52 -12.93
C ALA A 60 3.58 7.05 -14.39
N THR A 61 4.42 6.05 -14.68
CA THR A 61 4.59 5.46 -16.00
C THR A 61 3.99 4.06 -16.10
N CYS A 62 3.81 3.39 -14.97
CA CYS A 62 3.21 2.07 -14.91
C CYS A 62 1.69 2.16 -15.18
N PRO A 63 1.17 1.30 -16.07
CA PRO A 63 -0.26 1.23 -16.30
C PRO A 63 -0.95 0.59 -15.11
N ALA A 64 -2.15 1.05 -14.80
CA ALA A 64 -2.98 0.44 -13.77
C ALA A 64 -3.22 -1.04 -14.11
N PRO A 65 -3.05 -1.96 -13.14
CA PRO A 65 -3.41 -3.35 -13.35
C PRO A 65 -4.85 -3.46 -13.79
N SER A 66 -5.15 -4.45 -14.63
CA SER A 66 -6.51 -4.74 -15.07
C SER A 66 -7.43 -4.90 -13.85
N GLY A 67 -8.22 -3.87 -13.57
CA GLY A 67 -9.20 -3.85 -12.46
C GLY A 67 -10.33 -4.88 -12.60
N SER A 68 -10.26 -5.74 -13.64
CA SER A 68 -11.06 -6.94 -13.83
C SER A 68 -10.60 -8.14 -12.98
N ASP A 69 -9.45 -8.04 -12.32
CA ASP A 69 -8.82 -9.18 -11.66
C ASP A 69 -9.40 -9.47 -10.28
N SER A 70 -9.44 -10.77 -9.98
CA SER A 70 -9.97 -11.40 -8.78
C SER A 70 -9.46 -10.72 -7.51
N PHE A 71 -10.36 -10.44 -6.57
CA PHE A 71 -9.94 -10.14 -5.21
C PHE A 71 -9.14 -11.33 -4.65
N ARG A 72 -8.04 -11.05 -3.95
CA ARG A 72 -7.19 -12.06 -3.33
C ARG A 72 -7.24 -11.93 -1.81
N LEU A 73 -6.95 -13.03 -1.12
CA LEU A 73 -6.65 -12.95 0.30
C LEU A 73 -5.32 -12.22 0.46
N TRP A 74 -5.32 -11.17 1.26
CA TRP A 74 -4.19 -10.30 1.54
C TRP A 74 -3.87 -10.36 3.03
N GLY A 75 -2.59 -10.50 3.36
CA GLY A 75 -2.05 -10.36 4.71
C GLY A 75 -1.11 -9.16 4.74
N ASP A 76 -1.34 -8.23 5.66
CA ASP A 76 -0.60 -6.96 5.71
C ASP A 76 0.56 -6.98 6.72
N ASP A 77 0.74 -8.08 7.47
CA ASP A 77 1.70 -8.18 8.58
C ASP A 77 2.65 -9.38 8.43
N PHE A 78 3.52 -9.34 7.42
CA PHE A 78 4.60 -10.33 7.22
C PHE A 78 5.93 -9.88 7.82
N ARG A 79 5.89 -9.21 8.99
CA ARG A 79 7.10 -8.95 9.78
C ARG A 79 7.86 -10.23 10.07
N ALA A 80 9.17 -10.10 10.33
CA ALA A 80 10.04 -11.23 10.65
C ALA A 80 9.51 -12.14 11.78
N GLY A 81 8.79 -11.59 12.76
CA GLY A 81 8.16 -12.36 13.84
C GLY A 81 7.04 -13.31 13.39
N ASN A 82 6.46 -13.08 12.21
CA ASN A 82 5.34 -13.84 11.65
C ASN A 82 5.77 -14.85 10.58
N ILE A 83 7.08 -15.00 10.35
CA ILE A 83 7.66 -15.95 9.40
C ILE A 83 8.42 -17.01 10.19
N LEU A 84 7.96 -18.26 10.15
CA LEU A 84 8.65 -19.40 10.75
C LEU A 84 9.61 -20.02 9.74
N LEU A 85 10.83 -20.27 10.17
CA LEU A 85 11.87 -20.91 9.36
C LEU A 85 12.16 -22.33 9.85
N THR A 86 12.58 -23.20 8.94
CA THR A 86 13.16 -24.50 9.27
C THR A 86 14.60 -24.35 9.75
N GLU A 87 15.24 -25.44 10.19
CA GLU A 87 16.68 -25.45 10.51
C GLU A 87 17.59 -25.14 9.30
N ALA A 88 17.06 -25.25 8.07
CA ALA A 88 17.77 -24.94 6.83
C ALA A 88 17.52 -23.51 6.32
N ASP A 89 16.91 -22.64 7.14
CA ASP A 89 16.49 -21.27 6.79
C ASP A 89 15.41 -21.18 5.69
N ASP A 90 14.77 -22.31 5.33
CA ASP A 90 13.59 -22.31 4.45
C ASP A 90 12.32 -21.84 5.17
N ILE A 91 11.41 -21.16 4.46
CA ILE A 91 10.11 -20.75 5.01
C ILE A 91 9.25 -22.00 5.31
N ALA A 92 8.96 -22.22 6.59
CA ALA A 92 8.12 -23.32 7.07
C ALA A 92 6.63 -22.94 7.11
N ALA A 93 6.33 -21.73 7.60
CA ALA A 93 4.97 -21.23 7.71
C ALA A 93 4.92 -19.71 7.84
N LEU A 94 3.81 -19.13 7.39
CA LEU A 94 3.41 -17.75 7.69
C LEU A 94 2.28 -17.83 8.72
N ILE A 95 2.43 -17.14 9.86
CA ILE A 95 1.45 -17.12 10.95
C ILE A 95 0.75 -15.77 11.04
N ASP A 96 -0.11 -15.61 12.05
CA ASP A 96 -0.75 -14.34 12.39
C ASP A 96 -1.70 -13.76 11.31
N TRP A 97 -2.58 -14.62 10.79
CA TRP A 97 -3.58 -14.25 9.77
C TRP A 97 -4.80 -13.51 10.33
N GLU A 98 -4.78 -13.04 11.58
CA GLU A 98 -5.97 -12.53 12.28
C GLU A 98 -6.56 -11.23 11.66
N TYR A 99 -5.75 -10.51 10.88
CA TYR A 99 -6.17 -9.33 10.12
C TYR A 99 -6.16 -9.52 8.61
N ALA A 100 -6.07 -10.76 8.12
CA ALA A 100 -6.13 -11.01 6.69
C ALA A 100 -7.49 -10.64 6.11
N TYR A 101 -7.51 -10.01 4.93
CA TYR A 101 -8.73 -9.54 4.29
C TYR A 101 -8.70 -9.77 2.78
N VAL A 102 -9.86 -9.65 2.16
CA VAL A 102 -10.01 -9.79 0.71
C VAL A 102 -9.78 -8.42 0.06
N ALA A 103 -8.70 -8.29 -0.71
CA ALA A 103 -8.24 -7.03 -1.30
C ALA A 103 -8.12 -7.12 -2.83
N PRO A 104 -8.23 -5.99 -3.55
CA PRO A 104 -7.80 -5.89 -4.93
C PRO A 104 -6.31 -6.17 -5.08
N THR A 105 -5.89 -6.74 -6.22
CA THR A 105 -4.48 -7.07 -6.49
C THR A 105 -3.55 -5.85 -6.36
N GLN A 106 -4.05 -4.63 -6.58
CA GLN A 106 -3.26 -3.40 -6.47
C GLN A 106 -2.58 -3.20 -5.11
N PHE A 107 -3.07 -3.81 -4.03
CA PHE A 107 -2.45 -3.71 -2.70
C PHE A 107 -1.05 -4.34 -2.62
N ILE A 108 -0.71 -5.25 -3.54
CA ILE A 108 0.64 -5.83 -3.59
C ILE A 108 1.69 -4.86 -4.15
N LEU A 109 1.25 -3.79 -4.82
CA LEU A 109 2.13 -2.87 -5.53
C LEU A 109 2.80 -1.86 -4.61
N ASP A 110 2.48 -1.88 -3.32
CA ASP A 110 3.12 -1.00 -2.34
C ASP A 110 4.30 -1.68 -1.66
N PRO A 111 5.35 -0.91 -1.33
CA PRO A 111 6.45 -1.44 -0.56
C PRO A 111 5.97 -1.84 0.85
N PRO A 112 6.43 -2.98 1.38
CA PRO A 112 5.96 -3.45 2.67
C PRO A 112 6.37 -2.52 3.80
N TRP A 113 5.39 -1.93 4.50
CA TRP A 113 5.64 -1.02 5.62
C TRP A 113 6.47 -1.66 6.75
N TRP A 114 6.43 -2.98 6.84
CA TRP A 114 7.13 -3.81 7.83
C TRP A 114 8.60 -4.14 7.49
N LEU A 115 9.19 -3.54 6.45
CA LEU A 115 10.63 -3.69 6.15
C LEU A 115 11.53 -3.27 7.32
N LEU A 116 11.06 -2.31 8.12
CA LEU A 116 11.70 -1.93 9.37
C LEU A 116 10.89 -2.50 10.55
N LEU A 117 11.60 -3.00 11.56
CA LEU A 117 10.99 -3.59 12.76
C LEU A 117 10.21 -2.56 13.59
N GLU A 118 10.62 -1.29 13.49
CA GLU A 118 10.04 -0.16 14.23
C GLU A 118 9.33 0.79 13.26
N THR A 119 8.20 1.34 13.70
CA THR A 119 7.48 2.35 12.93
C THR A 119 8.17 3.71 13.01
N ALA A 120 7.90 4.59 12.04
CA ALA A 120 8.48 5.93 11.99
C ALA A 120 8.24 6.74 13.28
N GLU A 121 7.12 6.52 13.96
CA GLU A 121 6.76 7.18 15.22
C GLU A 121 7.64 6.80 16.41
N MET A 122 8.32 5.66 16.35
CA MET A 122 9.15 5.14 17.45
C MET A 122 10.61 5.63 17.40
N TRP A 123 11.02 6.29 16.31
CA TRP A 123 12.41 6.67 16.07
C TRP A 123 12.75 8.00 16.75
N SER A 124 13.56 7.96 17.83
CA SER A 124 13.75 9.08 18.75
C SER A 124 14.90 10.04 18.42
N SER A 125 15.91 9.63 17.65
CA SER A 125 17.16 10.40 17.47
C SER A 125 17.10 11.47 16.38
N SER A 126 16.12 11.37 15.49
CA SER A 126 16.08 12.10 14.20
C SER A 126 14.71 12.01 13.51
N GLY A 127 13.77 11.25 14.10
CA GLY A 127 12.39 11.19 13.65
C GLY A 127 12.22 10.48 12.31
N VAL A 128 11.26 10.98 11.52
CA VAL A 128 10.78 10.37 10.27
C VAL A 128 11.83 10.40 9.15
N ASP A 129 12.73 11.38 9.15
CA ASP A 129 13.71 11.54 8.07
C ASP A 129 14.74 10.40 8.06
N ASP A 130 15.34 10.08 9.22
CA ASP A 130 16.28 8.95 9.33
C ASP A 130 15.58 7.59 9.12
N TRP A 131 14.32 7.47 9.56
CA TRP A 131 13.51 6.30 9.27
C TRP A 131 13.35 6.14 7.76
N LYS A 132 13.04 7.22 7.04
CA LYS A 132 12.86 7.24 5.60
C LYS A 132 14.16 6.90 4.86
N GLU A 133 15.30 7.47 5.26
CA GLU A 133 16.60 7.13 4.68
C GLU A 133 16.96 5.66 4.88
N THR A 134 16.70 5.13 6.08
CA THR A 134 16.95 3.73 6.39
C THR A 134 16.00 2.81 5.63
N TYR A 135 14.73 3.19 5.54
CA TYR A 135 13.72 2.46 4.79
C TYR A 135 14.08 2.41 3.31
N ASP A 136 14.48 3.52 2.70
CA ASP A 136 14.90 3.58 1.29
C ASP A 136 16.08 2.64 1.00
N MET A 137 17.07 2.60 1.89
CA MET A 137 18.19 1.66 1.78
C MET A 137 17.73 0.19 1.88
N ARG A 138 16.81 -0.13 2.79
CA ARG A 138 16.28 -1.50 2.93
C ARG A 138 15.37 -1.89 1.79
N LEU A 139 14.58 -0.94 1.26
CA LEU A 139 13.75 -1.14 0.09
C LEU A 139 14.58 -1.51 -1.13
N LYS A 140 15.75 -0.89 -1.33
CA LYS A 140 16.68 -1.30 -2.40
C LYS A 140 17.14 -2.75 -2.26
N THR A 141 17.36 -3.21 -1.02
CA THR A 141 17.73 -4.61 -0.75
C THR A 141 16.56 -5.56 -1.05
N TRP A 142 15.35 -5.17 -0.63
CA TRP A 142 14.11 -5.90 -0.91
C TRP A 142 13.83 -6.01 -2.40
N LEU A 143 13.91 -4.91 -3.14
CA LEU A 143 13.71 -4.88 -4.59
C LEU A 143 14.70 -5.79 -5.31
N ALA A 144 15.98 -5.80 -4.92
CA ALA A 144 16.95 -6.71 -5.50
C ALA A 144 16.65 -8.19 -5.21
N ALA A 145 16.04 -8.52 -4.06
CA ALA A 145 15.59 -9.87 -3.76
C ALA A 145 14.33 -10.24 -4.55
N LEU A 146 13.40 -9.30 -4.69
CA LEU A 146 12.18 -9.45 -5.47
C LEU A 146 12.49 -9.68 -6.95
N GLU A 147 13.39 -8.89 -7.53
CA GLU A 147 13.84 -9.04 -8.93
C GLU A 147 14.41 -10.44 -9.19
N ARG A 148 15.24 -10.98 -8.28
CA ARG A 148 15.74 -12.37 -8.39
C ARG A 148 14.62 -13.40 -8.29
N ALA A 149 13.67 -13.20 -7.37
CA ALA A 149 12.53 -14.10 -7.23
C ALA A 149 11.62 -14.07 -8.46
N GLU A 150 11.46 -12.92 -9.11
CA GLU A 150 10.74 -12.78 -10.38
C GLU A 150 11.46 -13.49 -11.54
N GLU A 151 12.80 -13.44 -11.60
CA GLU A 151 13.61 -14.17 -12.59
C GLU A 151 13.44 -15.69 -12.47
N ASP A 152 13.34 -16.20 -11.25
CA ASP A 152 13.12 -17.63 -10.97
C ASP A 152 11.66 -18.06 -11.21
N PHE A 153 10.73 -17.10 -11.28
CA PHE A 153 9.31 -17.36 -11.47
C PHE A 153 8.99 -17.53 -12.96
N THR A 154 8.67 -18.76 -13.37
CA THR A 154 8.46 -19.11 -14.78
C THR A 154 7.04 -18.86 -15.30
N GLU A 155 6.08 -18.62 -14.40
CA GLU A 155 4.70 -18.34 -14.77
C GLU A 155 4.49 -16.84 -15.01
N PRO A 156 3.78 -16.43 -16.08
CA PRO A 156 3.47 -15.03 -16.31
C PRO A 156 2.68 -14.46 -15.13
N SER A 157 3.16 -13.38 -14.53
CA SER A 157 2.36 -12.63 -13.57
C SER A 157 1.13 -12.06 -14.31
N GLY A 158 -0.01 -11.99 -13.62
CA GLY A 158 -1.20 -11.30 -14.14
C GLY A 158 -1.05 -9.77 -14.15
N LEU A 159 0.16 -9.26 -13.90
CA LEU A 159 0.45 -7.83 -13.81
C LEU A 159 1.01 -7.32 -15.15
N PRO A 160 0.75 -6.06 -15.52
CA PRO A 160 1.27 -5.47 -16.75
C PRO A 160 2.80 -5.31 -16.76
N ALA A 161 3.40 -5.20 -15.57
CA ALA A 161 4.83 -5.01 -15.34
C ALA A 161 5.31 -5.96 -14.23
N PRO A 162 6.63 -6.17 -14.10
CA PRO A 162 7.19 -6.81 -12.91
C PRO A 162 6.77 -6.08 -11.64
N LEU A 163 6.45 -6.83 -10.59
CA LEU A 163 6.05 -6.28 -9.30
C LEU A 163 7.14 -5.38 -8.71
N SER A 164 8.42 -5.72 -8.92
CA SER A 164 9.55 -4.88 -8.52
C SER A 164 9.52 -3.48 -9.16
N THR A 165 9.03 -3.37 -10.39
CA THR A 165 8.90 -2.08 -11.10
C THR A 165 7.77 -1.26 -10.49
N ASP A 166 6.59 -1.87 -10.30
CA ASP A 166 5.44 -1.21 -9.71
C ASP A 166 5.72 -0.75 -8.27
N VAL A 167 6.38 -1.57 -7.44
CA VAL A 167 6.74 -1.25 -6.05
C VAL A 167 7.73 -0.09 -5.98
N ARG A 168 8.73 -0.09 -6.87
CA ARG A 168 9.70 1.00 -6.97
C ARG A 168 9.01 2.31 -7.38
N GLU A 169 8.16 2.25 -8.40
CA GLU A 169 7.43 3.41 -8.87
C GLU A 169 6.44 3.93 -7.81
N SER A 170 5.73 3.05 -7.08
CA SER A 170 4.85 3.46 -5.98
C SER A 170 5.62 4.25 -4.90
N TRP A 171 6.81 3.78 -4.53
CA TRP A 171 7.67 4.48 -3.57
C TRP A 171 8.15 5.85 -4.07
N GLU A 172 8.62 5.94 -5.32
CA GLU A 172 9.14 7.18 -5.91
C GLU A 172 8.02 8.22 -6.18
N THR A 173 6.87 7.72 -6.63
CA THR A 173 5.70 8.55 -6.91
C THR A 173 5.03 9.04 -5.64
N GLY A 174 5.12 8.28 -4.54
CA GLY A 174 4.30 8.48 -3.36
C GLY A 174 2.83 8.20 -3.64
N ALA A 175 2.52 7.32 -4.60
CA ALA A 175 1.16 6.99 -5.03
C ALA A 175 0.23 6.63 -3.87
N LEU A 176 0.73 5.96 -2.83
CA LEU A 176 -0.10 5.54 -1.68
C LEU A 176 0.39 6.04 -0.31
N LEU A 177 1.56 6.71 -0.25
CA LEU A 177 2.07 7.39 0.95
C LEU A 177 2.59 8.82 0.68
N PRO A 178 1.70 9.78 0.34
CA PRO A 178 2.09 11.16 0.05
C PRO A 178 2.75 11.88 1.24
N GLU A 179 2.46 11.44 2.47
CA GLU A 179 2.92 12.03 3.73
C GLU A 179 4.41 11.84 3.97
N LEU A 180 5.04 10.88 3.28
CA LEU A 180 6.48 10.64 3.33
C LEU A 180 7.25 11.49 2.30
N ARG A 181 6.58 12.27 1.44
CA ARG A 181 7.23 13.40 0.74
C ARG A 181 7.34 14.56 1.72
N GLY A 182 8.55 14.76 2.24
CA GLY A 182 8.93 15.99 2.89
C GLY A 182 8.53 17.21 2.07
N GLN A 183 8.13 18.27 2.79
CA GLN A 183 7.82 19.60 2.27
C GLN A 183 8.95 20.18 1.42
#